data_AF-A0A2K3K2H0-F1
#
_entry.id   AF-A0A2K3K2H0-F1
#
_cell.length_a   1.000
_cell.length_b   1.000
_cell.length_c   1.000
_cell.angle_alpha   90.00
_cell.angle_beta   90.00
_cell.angle_gamma   90.00
#
_symmetry.space_group_name_H-M   'P 1'
#
loop_
_entity.id
_entity.type
_entity.pdbx_description
1 polymer ?
#
loop_
_entity_poly.entity_id
_entity_poly.type
_entity_poly.pdbx_seq_one_letter_code
_entity_poly.pdbx_strand_id
1 'polypeptide(L)'
;MLLGKTEIDWLNGKCLTEKKVIKKKAKIGSNNAKPINKTETCESFFNFFDPPEIPENHLNIGEEAVEELQKEMEHDYEIGSEIRDKIIPHAVSWFTGEAAVGEFEEEDDEDDDLYDEDSEEDGDVEEDKV
;
A
#
# COMPACT_ATOMS: atom_id res chain seq x y z
N MET A 1 13.79 8.78 14.07
CA MET A 1 13.75 7.41 13.53
C MET A 1 14.61 7.42 12.28
N LEU A 2 15.67 6.63 12.23
CA LEU A 2 16.36 6.39 10.96
C LEU A 2 15.44 5.46 10.17
N LEU A 3 14.88 5.93 9.05
CA LEU A 3 14.22 5.06 8.09
C LEU A 3 15.32 4.11 7.58
N GLY A 4 15.32 2.87 8.07
CA GLY A 4 16.35 1.90 7.73
C GLY A 4 16.18 1.48 6.27
N LYS A 5 17.09 1.90 5.40
CA LYS A 5 17.17 1.42 4.01
C LYS A 5 17.43 -0.08 3.98
N THR A 6 16.70 -0.79 3.14
CA THR A 6 16.92 -2.21 2.88
C THR A 6 17.18 -2.41 1.40
N GLU A 7 18.40 -2.82 1.05
CA GLU A 7 18.75 -3.09 -0.34
C GLU A 7 18.01 -4.36 -0.85
N ILE A 8 17.39 -4.25 -2.02
CA ILE A 8 16.67 -5.35 -2.65
C ILE A 8 17.60 -6.05 -3.65
N ASP A 9 17.87 -7.32 -3.40
CA ASP A 9 18.64 -8.17 -4.31
C ASP A 9 17.80 -8.59 -5.53
N TRP A 10 17.71 -7.70 -6.52
CA TRP A 10 16.96 -7.95 -7.75
C TRP A 10 17.64 -9.00 -8.64
N LEU A 11 16.85 -10.00 -9.07
CA LEU A 11 17.26 -10.90 -10.15
C LEU A 11 17.39 -10.13 -11.48
N ASN A 12 18.21 -10.65 -12.40
CA ASN A 12 18.47 -9.99 -13.67
C ASN A 12 17.17 -9.68 -14.45
N GLY A 13 16.93 -8.39 -14.73
CA GLY A 13 15.75 -7.92 -15.45
C GLY A 13 14.45 -7.92 -14.64
N LYS A 14 14.53 -8.10 -13.31
CA LYS A 14 13.38 -8.04 -12.40
C LYS A 14 13.30 -6.77 -11.57
N CYS A 15 14.29 -5.88 -11.66
CA CYS A 15 14.23 -4.57 -11.03
C CYS A 15 12.97 -3.80 -11.49
N LEU A 16 12.09 -3.48 -10.54
CA LEU A 16 10.85 -2.75 -10.79
C LEU A 16 10.95 -1.26 -10.45
N THR A 17 12.07 -0.80 -9.89
CA THR A 17 12.33 0.61 -9.59
C THR A 17 12.99 1.33 -10.78
N GLU A 18 13.48 0.57 -11.78
CA GLU A 18 14.12 1.10 -12.98
C GLU A 18 13.50 0.52 -14.26
N LYS A 19 13.18 1.40 -15.21
CA LYS A 19 12.75 1.02 -16.55
C LYS A 19 13.91 1.15 -17.53
N LYS A 20 14.29 0.03 -18.17
CA LYS A 20 15.27 0.05 -19.27
C LYS A 20 14.64 0.62 -20.54
N VAL A 21 14.97 1.87 -20.86
CA VAL A 21 14.60 2.54 -22.11
C VAL A 21 15.72 2.35 -23.13
N ILE A 22 15.47 1.49 -24.13
CA ILE A 22 16.38 1.32 -25.26
C ILE A 22 16.10 2.42 -26.27
N LYS A 23 16.90 3.49 -26.28
CA LYS A 23 16.82 4.50 -27.33
C LYS A 23 17.49 3.97 -28.60
N LYS A 24 16.68 3.49 -29.56
CA LYS A 24 17.15 3.24 -30.93
C LYS A 24 17.56 4.58 -31.53
N LYS A 25 18.85 4.78 -31.85
CA LYS A 25 19.26 5.93 -32.67
C LYS A 25 18.71 5.78 -34.09
N ALA A 26 18.08 6.83 -34.61
CA ALA A 26 17.77 6.94 -36.04
C ALA A 26 19.08 6.85 -36.83
N LYS A 27 19.14 5.92 -37.80
CA LYS A 27 20.33 5.73 -38.64
C LYS A 27 20.53 6.95 -39.53
N ILE A 28 21.63 7.67 -39.31
CA ILE A 28 22.37 8.34 -40.39
C ILE A 28 23.76 7.69 -40.43
N GLY A 29 23.92 6.73 -41.35
CA GLY A 29 25.20 6.51 -42.02
C GLY A 29 26.34 5.71 -41.38
N SER A 30 26.17 4.95 -40.28
CA SER A 30 27.28 4.10 -39.80
C SER A 30 26.84 2.73 -39.28
N ASN A 31 27.45 1.68 -39.84
CA ASN A 31 27.03 0.28 -39.76
C ASN A 31 27.48 -0.47 -38.50
N ASN A 32 27.81 0.21 -37.39
CA ASN A 32 28.21 -0.51 -36.17
C ASN A 32 28.01 0.28 -34.86
N ALA A 33 26.83 0.84 -34.63
CA ALA A 33 26.50 1.52 -33.37
C ALA A 33 25.75 0.58 -32.41
N LYS A 34 26.40 0.24 -31.28
CA LYS A 34 25.78 -0.52 -30.17
C LYS A 34 24.58 0.28 -29.60
N PRO A 35 23.46 -0.37 -29.25
CA PRO A 35 22.34 0.31 -28.60
C PRO A 35 22.77 0.87 -27.24
N ILE A 36 22.43 2.13 -26.96
CA ILE A 36 22.63 2.76 -25.66
C ILE A 36 21.40 2.42 -24.81
N ASN A 37 21.59 1.55 -23.82
CA ASN A 37 20.58 1.28 -22.81
C ASN A 37 20.59 2.47 -21.83
N LYS A 38 19.48 3.20 -21.71
CA LYS A 38 19.28 4.21 -20.67
C LYS A 38 18.32 3.61 -19.64
N THR A 39 18.70 3.57 -18.37
CA THR A 39 17.79 3.28 -17.27
C THR A 39 17.17 4.59 -16.80
N GLU A 40 15.85 4.60 -16.61
CA GLU A 40 15.10 5.71 -16.04
C GLU A 40 14.39 5.19 -14.79
N THR A 41 14.51 5.92 -13.68
CA THR A 41 13.80 5.61 -12.44
C THR A 41 12.30 5.75 -12.66
N CYS A 42 11.52 4.85 -12.09
CA CYS A 42 10.07 4.86 -12.19
C CYS A 42 9.42 4.71 -10.83
N GLU A 43 8.19 5.23 -10.70
CA GLU A 43 7.37 5.04 -9.52
C GLU A 43 7.07 3.56 -9.31
N SER A 44 7.47 3.05 -8.16
CA SER A 44 7.36 1.65 -7.79
C SER A 44 7.11 1.57 -6.29
N PHE A 45 6.26 0.65 -5.85
CA PHE A 45 6.09 0.37 -4.42
C PHE A 45 7.43 0.06 -3.74
N PHE A 46 8.36 -0.55 -4.46
CA PHE A 46 9.67 -0.92 -3.94
C PHE A 46 10.61 0.27 -3.70
N ASN A 47 10.26 1.48 -4.14
CA ASN A 47 10.99 2.70 -3.77
C ASN A 47 10.89 2.95 -2.25
N PHE A 48 9.86 2.43 -1.58
CA PHE A 48 9.72 2.48 -0.12
C PHE A 48 10.90 1.87 0.65
N PHE A 49 11.62 0.91 0.06
CA PHE A 49 12.80 0.29 0.68
C PHE A 49 14.09 1.10 0.48
N ASP A 50 14.04 2.14 -0.35
CA ASP A 50 15.10 3.10 -0.62
C ASP A 50 14.65 4.51 -0.23
N PRO A 51 14.36 4.75 1.06
CA PRO A 51 13.87 6.05 1.52
C PRO A 51 14.90 7.14 1.27
N PRO A 52 14.47 8.40 1.09
CA PRO A 52 15.39 9.48 0.77
C PRO A 52 16.32 9.78 1.95
N GLU A 53 17.60 10.01 1.63
CA GLU A 53 18.62 10.29 2.64
C GLU A 53 18.51 11.73 3.14
N ILE A 54 18.54 11.90 4.48
CA ILE A 54 18.61 13.21 5.10
C ILE A 54 20.05 13.72 4.99
N PRO A 55 20.34 14.79 4.23
CA PRO A 55 21.69 15.28 4.12
C PRO A 55 22.14 15.84 5.47
N GLU A 56 23.30 15.40 5.96
CA GLU A 56 23.84 15.84 7.27
C GLU A 56 24.11 17.35 7.33
N ASN A 57 24.20 18.02 6.18
CA ASN A 57 24.46 19.44 6.07
C ASN A 57 23.35 20.16 5.29
N HIS A 58 22.24 20.43 5.97
CA HIS A 58 21.07 21.16 5.45
C HIS A 58 21.38 22.57 4.91
N LEU A 59 22.57 23.11 5.20
CA LEU A 59 22.99 24.44 4.76
C LEU A 59 23.50 24.46 3.30
N ASN A 60 23.72 23.29 2.69
CA ASN A 60 24.32 23.18 1.35
C ASN A 60 23.32 22.76 0.25
N ILE A 61 22.04 22.63 0.63
CA ILE A 61 20.92 22.28 -0.24
C ILE A 61 19.97 23.49 -0.32
N GLY A 62 19.47 23.79 -1.52
CA GLY A 62 18.51 24.88 -1.71
C GLY A 62 17.18 24.59 -1.00
N GLU A 63 16.46 25.64 -0.62
CA GLU A 63 15.15 25.57 0.06
C GLU A 63 14.16 24.64 -0.68
N GLU A 64 14.07 24.75 -2.01
CA GLU A 64 13.25 23.89 -2.86
C GLU A 64 13.59 22.39 -2.71
N ALA A 65 14.88 22.05 -2.61
CA ALA A 65 15.30 20.66 -2.44
C ALA A 65 15.01 20.11 -1.03
N VAL A 66 14.99 21.00 -0.03
CA VAL A 66 14.61 20.64 1.35
C VAL A 66 13.11 20.36 1.42
N GLU A 67 12.29 21.17 0.76
CA GLU A 67 10.83 20.98 0.71
C GLU A 67 10.46 19.67 -0.02
N GLU A 68 11.10 19.39 -1.17
CA GLU A 68 10.87 18.13 -1.90
C GLU A 68 11.24 16.91 -1.05
N LEU A 69 12.40 16.96 -0.37
CA LEU A 69 12.84 15.92 0.54
C LEU A 69 11.85 15.70 1.70
N GLN A 70 11.36 16.78 2.32
CA GLN A 70 10.35 16.66 3.39
C GLN A 70 9.08 15.98 2.90
N LYS A 71 8.60 16.37 1.72
CA LYS A 71 7.39 15.79 1.14
C LYS A 71 7.54 14.29 0.89
N GLU A 72 8.69 13.87 0.38
CA GLU A 72 8.97 12.45 0.15
C GLU A 72 9.04 11.67 1.47
N MET A 73 9.68 12.23 2.49
CA MET A 73 9.73 11.64 3.83
C MET A 73 8.35 11.53 4.50
N GLU A 74 7.50 12.56 4.37
CA GLU A 74 6.14 12.55 4.90
C GLU A 74 5.31 11.45 4.26
N HIS A 75 5.41 11.32 2.94
CA HIS A 75 4.73 10.27 2.18
C HIS A 75 5.19 8.86 2.61
N ASP A 76 6.50 8.64 2.78
CA ASP A 76 7.04 7.37 3.28
C ASP A 76 6.55 7.06 4.71
N TYR A 77 6.48 8.09 5.57
CA TYR A 77 5.95 7.93 6.91
C TYR A 77 4.47 7.55 6.90
N GLU A 78 3.65 8.19 6.07
CA GLU A 78 2.23 7.89 5.92
C GLU A 78 2.01 6.43 5.52
N ILE A 79 2.69 5.97 4.45
CA ILE A 79 2.63 4.57 4.01
C ILE A 79 3.08 3.63 5.12
N GLY A 80 4.20 3.94 5.79
CA GLY A 80 4.72 3.12 6.87
C GLY A 80 3.77 3.01 8.06
N SER A 81 3.09 4.11 8.41
CA SER A 81 2.10 4.15 9.49
C SER A 81 0.85 3.35 9.12
N GLU A 82 0.35 3.49 7.88
CA GLU A 82 -0.81 2.74 7.39
C GLU A 82 -0.55 1.23 7.43
N ILE A 83 0.63 0.80 6.96
CA ILE A 83 1.04 -0.60 6.99
C ILE A 83 1.13 -1.11 8.44
N ARG A 84 1.76 -0.34 9.33
CA ARG A 84 1.99 -0.73 10.72
C ARG A 84 0.69 -0.80 11.54
N ASP A 85 -0.16 0.23 11.41
CA ASP A 85 -1.27 0.46 12.34
C ASP A 85 -2.59 -0.10 11.81
N LYS A 86 -2.78 -0.20 10.49
CA LYS A 86 -4.03 -0.68 9.89
C LYS A 86 -3.86 -1.99 9.13
N ILE A 87 -2.87 -2.10 8.23
CA ILE A 87 -2.73 -3.29 7.36
C ILE A 87 -2.29 -4.51 8.18
N ILE A 88 -1.20 -4.41 8.96
CA ILE A 88 -0.66 -5.56 9.71
C ILE A 88 -1.67 -6.09 10.73
N PRO A 89 -2.33 -5.26 11.57
CA PRO A 89 -3.27 -5.76 12.57
C PRO A 89 -4.55 -6.36 11.97
N HIS A 90 -5.00 -5.83 10.83
CA HIS A 90 -6.26 -6.22 10.18
C HIS A 90 -6.04 -6.86 8.80
N ALA A 91 -4.92 -7.56 8.60
CA ALA A 91 -4.52 -8.06 7.28
C ALA A 91 -5.57 -8.94 6.60
N VAL A 92 -6.31 -9.73 7.39
CA VAL A 92 -7.40 -10.57 6.88
C VAL A 92 -8.57 -9.70 6.39
N SER A 93 -8.98 -8.70 7.15
CA SER A 93 -10.06 -7.78 6.78
C SER A 93 -9.69 -6.91 5.56
N TRP A 94 -8.42 -6.52 5.41
CA TRP A 94 -7.92 -5.86 4.20
C TRP A 94 -7.86 -6.80 3.00
N PHE A 95 -7.61 -8.10 3.22
CA PHE A 95 -7.64 -9.11 2.17
C PHE A 95 -9.07 -9.44 1.72
N THR A 96 -10.03 -9.53 2.65
CA THR A 96 -11.45 -9.79 2.33
C THR A 96 -12.18 -8.53 1.85
N GLY A 97 -11.64 -7.34 2.13
CA GLY A 97 -12.20 -6.04 1.74
C GLY A 97 -13.09 -5.38 2.79
N GLU A 98 -13.42 -6.10 3.88
CA GLU A 98 -14.28 -5.60 4.97
C GLU A 98 -13.69 -4.36 5.67
N ALA A 99 -12.36 -4.28 5.78
CA ALA A 99 -11.70 -3.13 6.40
C ALA A 99 -11.86 -1.84 5.59
N ALA A 100 -12.01 -1.94 4.26
CA ALA A 100 -12.26 -0.77 3.40
C ALA A 100 -13.71 -0.30 3.47
N VAL A 101 -14.62 -1.19 3.86
CA VAL A 101 -16.06 -0.91 4.00
C VAL A 101 -16.36 -0.23 5.33
N GLY A 102 -15.72 -0.68 6.43
CA GLY A 102 -15.89 -0.07 7.75
C GLY A 102 -15.42 1.40 7.86
N GLU A 103 -14.55 1.88 6.97
CA GLU A 103 -14.14 3.30 6.91
C GLU A 103 -15.14 4.18 6.11
N PHE A 104 -16.12 3.58 5.40
CA PHE A 104 -17.04 4.27 4.49
C PHE A 104 -18.55 4.01 4.75
N GLU A 105 -18.93 2.94 5.46
CA GLU A 105 -20.33 2.53 5.68
C GLU A 105 -20.78 2.55 7.17
N GLU A 106 -20.29 3.48 8.00
CA GLU A 106 -20.93 3.76 9.31
C GLU A 106 -22.09 4.76 9.18
N GLU A 107 -22.99 4.61 8.21
CA GLU A 107 -24.19 5.48 8.13
C GLU A 107 -25.36 4.92 7.29
N ASP A 108 -25.65 3.60 7.30
CA ASP A 108 -26.97 3.12 6.84
C ASP A 108 -27.31 1.69 7.33
N ASP A 109 -27.63 1.55 8.62
CA ASP A 109 -28.50 0.45 9.07
C ASP A 109 -29.59 1.06 9.97
N GLU A 110 -30.44 1.87 9.34
CA GLU A 110 -31.78 2.16 9.85
C GLU A 110 -32.63 0.87 9.79
N ASP A 111 -33.02 0.40 10.97
CA ASP A 111 -34.38 -0.08 11.28
C ASP A 111 -34.96 -1.23 10.42
N ASP A 112 -34.68 -2.47 10.79
CA ASP A 112 -35.59 -3.61 10.64
C ASP A 112 -35.01 -4.74 11.53
N ASP A 113 -35.58 -5.14 12.66
CA ASP A 113 -36.52 -6.26 12.69
C ASP A 113 -36.87 -6.62 14.15
N LEU A 114 -37.84 -5.93 14.76
CA LEU A 114 -38.52 -6.44 15.96
C LEU A 114 -39.89 -7.01 15.55
N TYR A 115 -39.85 -8.13 14.83
CA TYR A 115 -41.04 -8.95 14.64
C TYR A 115 -41.32 -9.72 15.93
N ASP A 116 -42.28 -9.19 16.66
CA ASP A 116 -43.06 -9.87 17.68
C ASP A 116 -43.78 -11.08 17.05
N GLU A 117 -43.28 -12.29 17.28
CA GLU A 117 -44.04 -13.52 17.03
C GLU A 117 -44.16 -14.30 18.34
N ASP A 118 -45.22 -13.93 19.06
CA ASP A 118 -45.89 -14.68 20.12
C ASP A 118 -46.14 -16.12 19.66
N SER A 119 -45.27 -17.04 20.05
CA SER A 119 -45.50 -18.48 19.88
C SER A 119 -45.93 -19.06 21.22
N GLU A 120 -47.24 -18.98 21.45
CA GLU A 120 -47.98 -19.84 22.36
C GLU A 120 -47.77 -21.32 21.99
N GLU A 121 -47.93 -22.18 23.01
CA GLU A 121 -48.12 -23.65 22.94
C GLU A 121 -46.91 -24.54 23.31
N ASP A 122 -46.82 -24.88 24.60
CA ASP A 122 -46.65 -26.29 25.00
C ASP A 122 -47.27 -26.53 26.39
N GLY A 123 -48.26 -27.40 26.45
CA GLY A 123 -49.05 -27.64 27.64
C GLY A 123 -49.89 -28.91 27.56
N ASP A 124 -49.29 -30.04 27.15
CA ASP A 124 -49.91 -31.36 27.32
C ASP A 124 -49.25 -32.12 28.47
N VAL A 125 -49.99 -32.24 29.56
CA VAL A 125 -49.58 -32.88 30.81
C VAL A 125 -50.00 -34.35 30.77
N GLU A 126 -49.02 -35.24 30.77
CA GLU A 126 -49.15 -36.69 30.98
C GLU A 126 -50.00 -37.01 32.22
N GLU A 127 -51.14 -37.70 32.06
CA GLU A 127 -51.88 -38.31 33.17
C GLU A 127 -51.76 -39.85 33.10
N ASP A 128 -50.70 -40.37 33.73
CA ASP A 128 -50.62 -41.76 34.17
C ASP A 128 -51.29 -41.88 35.53
N LYS A 129 -52.34 -42.71 35.64
CA LYS A 129 -52.89 -43.12 36.93
C LYS A 129 -53.42 -44.55 36.90
N VAL A 130 -52.75 -45.34 37.75
CA VAL A 130 -53.06 -46.64 38.37
C VAL A 130 -54.53 -46.97 38.60
#